data_AF-A0A9J6DI01-F1
#
_entry.id   AF-A0A9J6DI01-F1
#
_cell.length_a   1.000
_cell.length_b   1.000
_cell.length_c   1.000
_cell.angle_alpha   90.00
_cell.angle_beta   90.00
_cell.angle_gamma   90.00
#
_symmetry.space_group_name_H-M   'P 1'
#
loop_
_entity.id
_entity.type
_entity.pdbx_description
1 polymer ?
#
loop_
_entity_poly.entity_id
_entity_poly.type
_entity_poly.pdbx_seq_one_letter_code
_entity_poly.pdbx_strand_id
1 'polypeptide(L)'
;MAVRVNHRRNIVAADAATPACVTELLSITELSGVPVTARELVDRGSSVCFLHGVDGDLTDSELAAGLVSPVPVLVSNKEGQTVRLRFASSQPPDRVTLCGLQLRVRHARPRQLQCRQCGRFRHVSEACSRAGACIRCGRQHPAADPCRPGCVNCGGGHSADTRWQEEWKVATLLAMAPTLLSRQAVKASVCEERREVHSYAAAVRANLLESPSKDPVLQCPTPAPRRSFLPAMSPSTTSPSPATPAKPPEDPREALIASLLAALRAVGDALPTDHPLRAVCLTALGGHLGSTQLN
;
A
#
# COMPACT_ATOMS: atom_id res chain seq x y z
N MET A 1 -19.04 20.88 13.23
CA MET A 1 -18.85 19.56 12.59
C MET A 1 -17.80 19.74 11.50
N ALA A 2 -16.64 19.09 11.59
CA ALA A 2 -15.63 19.16 10.53
C ALA A 2 -15.77 17.94 9.62
N VAL A 3 -15.94 18.18 8.32
CA VAL A 3 -15.97 17.13 7.29
C VAL A 3 -14.72 17.25 6.45
N ARG A 4 -14.02 16.14 6.28
CA ARG A 4 -12.75 16.04 5.54
C ARG A 4 -12.91 14.99 4.44
N VAL A 5 -12.70 15.40 3.19
CA VAL A 5 -12.81 14.50 2.03
C VAL A 5 -11.42 14.16 1.51
N ASN A 6 -11.16 12.87 1.33
CA ASN A 6 -9.96 12.36 0.67
C ASN A 6 -10.33 11.72 -0.66
N HIS A 7 -10.38 12.54 -1.72
CA HIS A 7 -10.74 12.10 -3.07
C HIS A 7 -9.86 10.96 -3.59
N ARG A 8 -8.56 10.92 -3.22
CA ARG A 8 -7.65 9.87 -3.67
C ARG A 8 -7.96 8.51 -3.03
N ARG A 9 -8.48 8.51 -1.81
CA ARG A 9 -8.84 7.27 -1.08
C ARG A 9 -10.32 6.94 -1.16
N ASN A 10 -11.14 7.83 -1.73
CA ASN A 10 -12.59 7.77 -1.70
C ASN A 10 -13.13 7.60 -0.26
N ILE A 11 -12.61 8.41 0.67
CA ILE A 11 -13.00 8.40 2.09
C ILE A 11 -13.47 9.79 2.49
N VAL A 12 -14.60 9.85 3.19
CA VAL A 12 -15.09 11.03 3.91
C VAL A 12 -14.96 10.76 5.40
N ALA A 13 -14.31 11.67 6.12
CA ALA A 13 -14.25 11.65 7.58
C ALA A 13 -15.11 12.78 8.12
N ALA A 14 -16.04 12.46 9.01
CA ALA A 14 -16.91 13.42 9.68
C ALA A 14 -16.72 13.32 11.18
N ASP A 15 -16.54 14.47 11.85
CA ASP A 15 -16.44 14.55 13.30
C ASP A 15 -17.85 14.67 13.90
N ALA A 16 -18.22 13.76 14.80
CA ALA A 16 -19.49 13.80 15.52
C ALA A 16 -19.26 14.20 16.99
N ALA A 17 -20.08 15.12 17.49
CA ALA A 17 -19.95 15.64 18.86
C ALA A 17 -20.73 14.80 19.89
N THR A 18 -21.70 14.00 19.45
CA THR A 18 -22.58 13.21 20.33
C THR A 18 -22.65 11.77 19.84
N PRO A 19 -22.85 10.79 20.75
CA PRO A 19 -23.00 9.39 20.37
C PRO A 19 -24.23 9.15 19.47
N ALA A 20 -25.31 9.92 19.65
CA ALA A 20 -26.48 9.85 18.79
C ALA A 20 -26.14 10.17 17.33
N CYS A 21 -25.38 11.24 17.08
CA CYS A 21 -24.91 11.57 15.74
C CYS A 21 -23.99 10.49 15.16
N VAL A 22 -23.16 9.83 15.99
CA VAL A 22 -22.35 8.69 15.53
C VAL A 22 -23.24 7.56 15.03
N THR A 23 -24.27 7.18 15.80
CA THR A 23 -25.21 6.12 15.39
C THR A 23 -25.94 6.45 14.10
N GLU A 24 -26.40 7.70 13.95
CA GLU A 24 -27.04 8.16 12.71
C GLU A 24 -26.06 8.10 11.53
N LEU A 25 -24.84 8.62 11.69
CA LEU A 25 -23.82 8.58 10.62
C LEU A 25 -23.44 7.14 10.24
N LEU A 26 -23.41 6.22 11.22
CA LEU A 26 -23.14 4.80 10.97
C LEU A 26 -24.29 4.10 10.23
N SER A 27 -25.51 4.62 10.31
CA SER A 27 -26.68 4.08 9.59
C SER A 27 -26.76 4.52 8.12
N ILE A 28 -25.97 5.53 7.71
CA ILE A 28 -25.97 6.03 6.34
C ILE A 28 -25.38 4.97 5.39
N THR A 29 -26.19 4.57 4.41
CA THR A 29 -25.81 3.63 3.34
C THR A 29 -25.66 4.31 1.98
N GLU A 30 -26.10 5.57 1.86
CA GLU A 30 -26.06 6.32 0.61
C GLU A 30 -25.78 7.81 0.87
N LEU A 31 -24.91 8.40 0.05
CA LEU A 31 -24.63 9.83 0.04
C LEU A 31 -24.80 10.35 -1.39
N SER A 32 -25.85 11.15 -1.62
CA SER A 32 -26.12 11.79 -2.93
C SER A 32 -26.17 10.79 -4.11
N GLY A 33 -26.90 9.67 -3.97
CA GLY A 33 -26.94 8.64 -5.02
C GLY A 33 -25.78 7.66 -5.00
N VAL A 34 -24.75 7.91 -4.18
CA VAL A 34 -23.55 7.07 -4.13
C VAL A 34 -23.65 6.12 -2.93
N PRO A 35 -23.59 4.79 -3.13
CA PRO A 35 -23.59 3.84 -2.03
C PRO A 35 -22.31 4.00 -1.19
N VAL A 36 -22.46 4.05 0.13
CA VAL A 36 -21.35 4.20 1.08
C VAL A 36 -21.42 3.19 2.20
N THR A 37 -20.26 2.90 2.78
CA THR A 37 -20.18 2.12 4.03
C THR A 37 -19.62 3.02 5.12
N ALA A 38 -20.46 3.33 6.11
CA ALA A 38 -20.03 4.04 7.29
C ALA A 38 -19.38 3.09 8.31
N ARG A 39 -18.26 3.53 8.89
CA ARG A 39 -17.51 2.78 9.91
C ARG A 39 -16.91 3.74 10.91
N GLU A 40 -16.95 3.36 12.18
CA GLU A 40 -16.24 4.09 13.22
C GLU A 40 -14.74 3.89 13.06
N LEU A 41 -13.96 4.91 13.39
CA LEU A 41 -12.52 4.81 13.37
C LEU A 41 -12.10 3.80 14.45
N VAL A 42 -11.36 2.77 14.05
CA VAL A 42 -10.85 1.76 14.99
C VAL A 42 -10.07 2.46 16.11
N ASP A 43 -10.38 2.10 17.36
CA ASP A 43 -9.70 2.62 18.53
C ASP A 43 -8.18 2.45 18.38
N ARG A 44 -7.48 3.59 18.39
CA ARG A 44 -6.01 3.66 18.28
C ARG A 44 -5.33 3.16 19.54
N GLY A 45 -6.08 2.85 20.60
CA GLY A 45 -5.62 2.22 21.82
C GLY A 45 -5.14 0.77 21.66
N SER A 46 -5.37 0.11 20.51
CA SER A 46 -4.89 -1.26 20.27
C SER A 46 -3.85 -1.34 19.15
N SER A 47 -2.89 -2.26 19.28
CA SER A 47 -1.86 -2.49 18.27
C SER A 47 -1.85 -3.94 17.80
N VAL A 48 -1.71 -4.13 16.49
CA VAL A 48 -1.56 -5.46 15.88
C VAL A 48 -0.09 -5.72 15.63
N CYS A 49 0.39 -6.87 16.06
CA CYS A 49 1.78 -7.29 15.97
C CYS A 49 1.90 -8.74 15.51
N PHE A 50 3.11 -9.12 15.14
CA PHE A 50 3.50 -10.45 14.73
C PHE A 50 4.71 -10.93 15.53
N LEU A 51 4.68 -12.20 15.90
CA LEU A 51 5.83 -12.98 16.34
C LEU A 51 6.22 -13.92 15.22
N HIS A 52 7.51 -14.03 14.93
CA HIS A 52 8.05 -14.96 13.94
C HIS A 52 8.97 -15.96 14.62
N GLY A 53 9.12 -17.15 14.02
CA GLY A 53 9.95 -18.21 14.57
C GLY A 53 9.30 -18.93 15.74
N VAL A 54 7.96 -18.95 15.76
CA VAL A 54 7.20 -19.80 16.70
C VAL A 54 7.22 -21.22 16.17
N ASP A 55 7.28 -22.19 17.08
CA ASP A 55 7.24 -23.60 16.72
C ASP A 55 5.95 -23.93 15.96
N GLY A 56 6.10 -24.64 14.83
CA GLY A 56 5.01 -25.07 13.98
C GLY A 56 4.06 -26.05 14.66
N ASP A 57 4.54 -26.78 15.67
CA ASP A 57 3.76 -27.80 16.38
C ASP A 57 2.99 -27.24 17.59
N LEU A 58 3.28 -26.00 18.00
CA LEU A 58 2.60 -25.33 19.12
C LEU A 58 1.07 -25.22 18.92
N THR A 59 0.27 -25.76 19.84
CA THR A 59 -1.20 -25.65 19.78
C THR A 59 -1.70 -24.29 20.27
N ASP A 60 -2.92 -23.91 19.91
CA ASP A 60 -3.53 -22.66 20.38
C ASP A 60 -3.68 -22.62 21.91
N SER A 61 -3.92 -23.77 22.55
CA SER A 61 -3.99 -23.90 24.00
C SER A 61 -2.62 -23.65 24.66
N GLU A 62 -1.55 -24.19 24.10
CA GLU A 62 -0.18 -23.95 24.57
C GLU A 62 0.26 -22.51 24.31
N LEU A 63 -0.16 -21.92 23.19
CA LEU A 63 0.03 -20.50 22.92
C LEU A 63 -0.65 -19.64 23.99
N ALA A 64 -1.90 -19.92 24.33
CA ALA A 64 -2.63 -19.17 25.34
C ALA A 64 -2.02 -19.32 26.74
N ALA A 65 -1.60 -20.53 27.12
CA ALA A 65 -1.01 -20.80 28.43
C ALA A 65 0.44 -20.30 28.56
N GLY A 66 1.21 -20.37 27.48
CA GLY A 66 2.64 -20.06 27.47
C GLY A 66 2.98 -18.60 27.15
N LEU A 67 2.02 -17.82 26.64
CA LEU A 67 2.23 -16.42 26.28
C LEU A 67 2.17 -15.52 27.52
N VAL A 68 3.31 -14.97 27.89
CA VAL A 68 3.46 -13.97 28.95
C VAL A 68 3.86 -12.65 28.33
N SER A 69 3.05 -11.61 28.57
CA SER A 69 3.30 -10.26 28.11
C SER A 69 3.05 -9.25 29.22
N PRO A 70 3.87 -8.19 29.34
CA PRO A 70 3.61 -7.09 30.26
C PRO A 70 2.37 -6.26 29.87
N VAL A 71 1.92 -6.37 28.62
CA VAL A 71 0.73 -5.66 28.10
C VAL A 71 -0.36 -6.69 27.79
N PRO A 72 -1.63 -6.45 28.17
CA PRO A 72 -2.71 -7.37 27.89
C PRO A 72 -2.84 -7.69 26.40
N VAL A 73 -2.93 -8.98 26.08
CA VAL A 73 -3.18 -9.49 24.73
C VAL A 73 -4.68 -9.74 24.61
N LEU A 74 -5.34 -9.01 23.70
CA LEU A 74 -6.76 -9.13 23.41
C LEU A 74 -7.08 -10.34 22.53
N VAL A 75 -6.22 -10.60 21.54
CA VAL A 75 -6.39 -11.68 20.56
C VAL A 75 -5.03 -12.23 20.20
N SER A 76 -4.91 -13.56 20.17
CA SER A 76 -3.80 -14.29 19.59
C SER A 76 -4.32 -15.26 18.53
N ASN A 77 -3.61 -15.36 17.40
CA ASN A 77 -3.94 -16.30 16.34
C ASN A 77 -2.64 -16.82 15.72
N LYS A 78 -2.49 -18.15 15.62
CA LYS A 78 -1.32 -18.79 15.03
C LYS A 78 -1.58 -19.18 13.58
N GLU A 79 -0.63 -18.85 12.71
CA GLU A 79 -0.58 -19.25 11.31
C GLU A 79 0.83 -19.78 10.99
N GLY A 80 0.99 -21.11 10.97
CA GLY A 80 2.30 -21.75 10.77
C GLY A 80 3.30 -21.33 11.85
N GLN A 81 4.44 -20.77 11.44
CA GLN A 81 5.50 -20.31 12.36
C GLN A 81 5.34 -18.83 12.78
N THR A 82 4.19 -18.23 12.49
CA THR A 82 3.90 -16.82 12.82
C THR A 82 2.68 -16.74 13.72
N VAL A 83 2.75 -15.91 14.76
CA VAL A 83 1.61 -15.61 15.63
C VAL A 83 1.25 -14.14 15.47
N ARG A 84 -0.01 -13.87 15.15
CA ARG A 84 -0.60 -12.54 15.14
C ARG A 84 -1.16 -12.24 16.52
N LEU A 85 -0.71 -11.13 17.11
CA LEU A 85 -1.18 -10.63 18.40
C LEU A 85 -1.88 -9.29 18.24
N ARG A 86 -2.96 -9.07 19.02
CA ARG A 86 -3.58 -7.76 19.21
C ARG A 86 -3.42 -7.37 20.67
N PHE A 87 -2.66 -6.32 20.94
CA PHE A 87 -2.49 -5.78 22.30
C PHE A 87 -3.56 -4.75 22.62
N ALA A 88 -3.89 -4.62 23.90
CA ALA A 88 -4.78 -3.59 24.45
C ALA A 88 -4.10 -2.20 24.56
N SER A 89 -2.87 -2.05 24.06
CA SER A 89 -2.11 -0.80 24.02
C SER A 89 -1.70 -0.45 22.59
N SER A 90 -1.61 0.84 22.31
CA SER A 90 -1.05 1.40 21.07
C SER A 90 0.47 1.20 20.97
N GLN A 91 1.12 1.08 22.12
CA GLN A 91 2.54 0.78 22.29
C GLN A 91 2.68 -0.64 22.85
N PRO A 92 2.92 -1.64 21.99
CA PRO A 92 3.19 -3.00 22.42
C PRO A 92 4.62 -3.09 23.00
N PRO A 93 4.91 -4.11 23.83
CA PRO A 93 6.25 -4.34 24.31
C PRO A 93 7.17 -4.80 23.17
N ASP A 94 8.48 -4.54 23.29
CA ASP A 94 9.46 -4.99 22.30
C ASP A 94 9.61 -6.51 22.24
N ARG A 95 9.37 -7.18 23.36
CA ARG A 95 9.50 -8.63 23.54
C ARG A 95 8.36 -9.19 24.36
N VAL A 96 8.01 -10.43 24.07
CA VAL A 96 7.10 -11.26 24.86
C VAL A 96 7.73 -12.63 25.07
N THR A 97 7.33 -13.30 26.15
CA THR A 97 7.78 -14.64 26.43
C THR A 97 6.72 -15.62 25.95
N LEU A 98 7.12 -16.63 25.19
CA LEU A 98 6.25 -17.72 24.74
C LEU A 98 6.92 -19.04 25.09
N CYS A 99 6.32 -19.82 25.98
CA CYS A 99 6.87 -21.11 26.43
C CYS A 99 8.33 -21.01 26.90
N GLY A 100 8.69 -19.93 27.60
CA GLY A 100 10.05 -19.65 28.07
C GLY A 100 10.98 -18.98 27.05
N LEU A 101 10.59 -18.85 25.78
CA LEU A 101 11.38 -18.19 24.74
C LEU A 101 11.04 -16.69 24.64
N GLN A 102 12.06 -15.84 24.65
CA GLN A 102 11.86 -14.41 24.41
C GLN A 102 11.81 -14.09 22.92
N LEU A 103 10.60 -13.81 22.42
CA LEU A 103 10.34 -13.48 21.03
C LEU A 103 10.22 -11.97 20.84
N ARG A 104 10.75 -11.47 19.74
CA ARG A 104 10.65 -10.05 19.39
C ARG A 104 9.28 -9.76 18.77
N VAL A 105 8.60 -8.76 19.30
CA VAL A 105 7.34 -8.27 18.77
C VAL A 105 7.60 -7.38 17.55
N ARG A 106 6.92 -7.66 16.44
CA ARG A 106 6.99 -6.85 15.22
C ARG A 106 5.64 -6.21 14.94
N HIS A 107 5.60 -4.88 14.91
CA HIS A 107 4.39 -4.18 14.51
C HIS A 107 3.92 -4.61 13.11
N ALA A 108 2.61 -4.80 12.98
CA ALA A 108 1.99 -5.00 11.69
C ALA A 108 2.25 -3.79 10.79
N ARG A 109 2.87 -4.03 9.63
CA ARG A 109 3.05 -3.01 8.60
C ARG A 109 1.83 -3.04 7.67
N PRO A 110 0.92 -2.05 7.72
CA PRO A 110 -0.19 -2.01 6.79
C PRO A 110 0.32 -1.89 5.36
N ARG A 111 -0.17 -2.77 4.48
CA ARG A 111 0.10 -2.66 3.05
C ARG A 111 -0.41 -1.32 2.55
N GLN A 112 0.44 -0.60 1.82
CA GLN A 112 0.07 0.70 1.27
C GLN A 112 -1.03 0.53 0.24
N LEU A 113 -1.97 1.47 0.23
CA LEU A 113 -3.04 1.52 -0.77
C LEU A 113 -2.40 1.56 -2.16
N GLN A 114 -2.73 0.56 -2.98
CA GLN A 114 -2.21 0.40 -4.33
C GLN A 114 -3.38 0.34 -5.29
N CYS A 115 -3.37 1.24 -6.27
CA CYS A 115 -4.39 1.32 -7.30
C CYS A 115 -4.36 0.04 -8.15
N ARG A 116 -5.49 -0.67 -8.25
CA ARG A 116 -5.56 -1.92 -9.01
C ARG A 116 -5.56 -1.69 -10.52
N GLN A 117 -5.91 -0.48 -10.96
CA GLN A 117 -5.91 -0.10 -12.38
C GLN A 117 -4.51 0.24 -12.91
N CYS A 118 -3.76 1.10 -12.23
CA CYS A 118 -2.45 1.56 -12.73
C CYS A 118 -1.24 1.02 -11.93
N GLY A 119 -1.46 0.26 -10.86
CA GLY A 119 -0.41 -0.34 -10.02
C GLY A 119 0.37 0.64 -9.15
N ARG A 120 0.08 1.95 -9.21
CA ARG A 120 0.76 2.97 -8.40
C ARG A 120 0.11 3.12 -7.02
N PHE A 121 0.89 3.53 -6.04
CA PHE A 121 0.42 3.70 -4.68
C PHE A 121 -0.44 4.98 -4.48
N ARG A 122 -1.11 5.04 -3.32
CA ARG A 122 -1.77 6.20 -2.70
C ARG A 122 -3.15 6.59 -3.21
N HIS A 123 -3.72 5.85 -4.14
CA HIS A 123 -5.09 6.10 -4.60
C HIS A 123 -5.82 4.80 -4.91
N VAL A 124 -7.14 4.85 -4.83
CA VAL A 124 -8.03 3.78 -5.26
C VAL A 124 -8.20 3.82 -6.79
N SER A 125 -8.77 2.76 -7.35
CA SER A 125 -8.97 2.66 -8.80
C SER A 125 -9.99 3.69 -9.31
N GLU A 126 -11.02 3.97 -8.51
CA GLU A 126 -12.10 4.90 -8.83
C GLU A 126 -11.61 6.35 -8.97
N ALA A 127 -10.51 6.69 -8.26
CA ALA A 127 -9.85 7.99 -8.36
C ALA A 127 -8.70 8.01 -9.40
N CYS A 128 -8.53 6.93 -10.17
CA CYS A 128 -7.44 6.79 -11.13
C CYS A 128 -7.80 7.41 -12.47
N SER A 129 -7.01 8.39 -12.92
CA SER A 129 -7.14 8.99 -14.25
C SER A 129 -6.27 8.31 -15.33
N ARG A 130 -5.56 7.23 -14.99
CA ARG A 130 -4.62 6.55 -15.90
C ARG A 130 -5.25 5.33 -16.54
N ALA A 131 -4.82 5.02 -17.76
CA ALA A 131 -5.13 3.75 -18.40
C ALA A 131 -4.68 2.55 -17.54
N GLY A 132 -5.39 1.42 -17.73
CA GLY A 132 -5.04 0.15 -17.09
C GLY A 132 -3.63 -0.30 -17.46
N ALA A 133 -2.86 -0.71 -16.46
CA ALA A 133 -1.50 -1.19 -16.64
C ALA A 133 -1.32 -2.55 -15.95
N CYS A 134 -0.60 -3.45 -16.59
CA CYS A 134 -0.24 -4.74 -16.01
C CYS A 134 0.61 -4.54 -14.76
N ILE A 135 0.20 -5.14 -13.65
CA ILE A 135 0.90 -5.00 -12.36
C ILE A 135 2.34 -5.54 -12.41
N ARG A 136 2.58 -6.53 -13.29
CA ARG A 136 3.89 -7.19 -13.44
C ARG A 136 4.89 -6.31 -14.18
N CYS A 137 4.48 -5.61 -15.24
CA CYS A 137 5.39 -4.92 -16.17
C CYS A 137 5.11 -3.42 -16.35
N GLY A 138 4.00 -2.91 -15.83
CA GLY A 138 3.61 -1.50 -15.90
C GLY A 138 3.11 -1.02 -17.28
N ARG A 139 2.98 -1.92 -18.27
CA ARG A 139 2.52 -1.61 -19.63
C ARG A 139 1.08 -2.05 -19.85
N GLN A 140 0.44 -1.50 -20.87
CA GLN A 140 -0.91 -1.89 -21.28
C GLN A 140 -0.83 -3.04 -22.28
N HIS A 141 -1.40 -4.18 -21.92
CA HIS A 141 -1.53 -5.37 -22.78
C HIS A 141 -2.60 -6.32 -22.22
N PRO A 142 -3.16 -7.22 -23.04
CA PRO A 142 -3.99 -8.33 -22.59
C PRO A 142 -3.34 -9.16 -21.47
N ALA A 143 -4.11 -9.57 -20.46
CA ALA A 143 -3.57 -10.25 -19.26
C ALA A 143 -2.86 -11.57 -19.56
N ALA A 144 -3.22 -12.24 -20.67
CA ALA A 144 -2.63 -13.50 -21.10
C ALA A 144 -1.21 -13.34 -21.69
N ASP A 145 -0.84 -12.13 -22.09
CA ASP A 145 0.42 -11.93 -22.80
C ASP A 145 1.62 -12.05 -21.85
N PRO A 146 2.66 -12.81 -22.25
CA PRO A 146 3.88 -12.90 -21.47
C PRO A 146 4.57 -11.54 -21.44
N CYS A 147 4.93 -11.07 -20.25
CA CYS A 147 5.64 -9.81 -20.06
C CYS A 147 6.83 -9.97 -19.12
N ARG A 148 7.90 -9.21 -19.40
CA ARG A 148 9.05 -9.10 -18.50
C ARG A 148 8.69 -8.19 -17.33
N PRO A 149 9.04 -8.56 -16.08
CA PRO A 149 8.69 -7.77 -14.92
C PRO A 149 9.37 -6.39 -14.95
N GLY A 150 8.62 -5.37 -14.58
CA GLY A 150 9.00 -3.96 -14.65
C GLY A 150 8.09 -3.14 -13.73
N CYS A 151 8.63 -2.65 -12.62
CA CYS A 151 7.86 -1.99 -11.58
C CYS A 151 7.53 -0.56 -11.99
N VAL A 152 6.23 -0.23 -12.09
CA VAL A 152 5.77 1.15 -12.39
C VAL A 152 6.17 2.17 -11.31
N ASN A 153 6.48 1.71 -10.09
CA ASN A 153 6.78 2.58 -8.95
C ASN A 153 8.27 2.94 -8.84
N CYS A 154 9.18 2.06 -9.28
CA CYS A 154 10.63 2.28 -9.14
C CYS A 154 11.46 1.93 -10.39
N GLY A 155 10.85 1.42 -11.45
CA GLY A 155 11.54 1.00 -12.68
C GLY A 155 12.34 -0.30 -12.57
N GLY A 156 12.31 -1.00 -11.43
CA GLY A 156 13.10 -2.22 -11.22
C GLY A 156 12.48 -3.46 -11.88
N GLY A 157 13.29 -4.50 -12.13
CA GLY A 157 12.88 -5.76 -12.75
C GLY A 157 12.06 -6.68 -11.84
N HIS A 158 10.97 -6.18 -11.26
CA HIS A 158 10.03 -6.91 -10.41
C HIS A 158 8.60 -6.39 -10.61
N SER A 159 7.60 -7.14 -10.15
CA SER A 159 6.19 -6.69 -10.16
C SER A 159 5.98 -5.52 -9.21
N ALA A 160 5.06 -4.61 -9.52
CA ALA A 160 4.77 -3.44 -8.70
C ALA A 160 4.34 -3.79 -7.26
N ASP A 161 3.82 -5.00 -7.05
CA ASP A 161 3.32 -5.49 -5.76
C ASP A 161 4.41 -5.93 -4.78
N THR A 162 5.61 -6.25 -5.25
CA THR A 162 6.62 -6.90 -4.41
C THR A 162 7.20 -5.95 -3.35
N ARG A 163 7.37 -4.66 -3.68
CA ARG A 163 8.13 -3.72 -2.86
C ARG A 163 7.29 -2.66 -2.15
N TRP A 164 6.05 -3.01 -1.79
CA TRP A 164 5.15 -2.11 -1.06
C TRP A 164 5.71 -1.64 0.30
N GLN A 165 6.62 -2.41 0.92
CA GLN A 165 7.23 -2.08 2.20
C GLN A 165 8.10 -0.81 2.14
N GLU A 166 8.73 -0.53 0.99
CA GLU A 166 9.44 0.74 0.79
C GLU A 166 8.48 1.91 0.88
N GLU A 167 7.34 1.79 0.19
CA GLU A 167 6.34 2.84 0.19
C GLU A 167 5.74 3.02 1.59
N TRP A 168 5.59 1.92 2.35
CA TRP A 168 5.21 2.01 3.77
C TRP A 168 6.26 2.82 4.55
N LYS A 169 7.55 2.53 4.38
CA LYS A 169 8.63 3.26 5.06
C LYS A 169 8.62 4.74 4.70
N VAL A 170 8.46 5.07 3.41
CA VAL A 170 8.35 6.47 2.93
C VAL A 170 7.14 7.16 3.56
N ALA A 171 5.97 6.49 3.59
CA ALA A 171 4.77 7.06 4.19
C ALA A 171 4.91 7.29 5.70
N THR A 172 5.51 6.35 6.41
CA THR A 172 5.79 6.45 7.85
C THR A 172 6.76 7.59 8.15
N LEU A 173 7.88 7.68 7.42
CA LEU A 173 8.85 8.77 7.60
C LEU A 173 8.24 10.15 7.34
N LEU A 174 7.40 10.28 6.30
CA LEU A 174 6.70 11.54 6.03
C LEU A 174 5.67 11.90 7.10
N ALA A 175 4.99 10.91 7.69
CA ALA A 175 3.99 11.14 8.73
C ALA A 175 4.59 11.48 10.10
N MET A 176 5.81 10.97 10.37
CA MET A 176 6.53 11.20 11.61
C MET A 176 7.50 12.38 11.55
N ALA A 177 7.72 12.95 10.35
CA ALA A 177 8.66 14.04 10.18
C ALA A 177 8.21 15.28 10.97
N PRO A 178 9.08 15.90 11.78
CA PRO A 178 8.76 17.14 12.50
C PRO A 178 8.58 18.33 11.54
N THR A 179 9.11 18.23 10.33
CA THR A 179 9.07 19.25 9.29
C THR A 179 8.51 18.69 7.98
N LEU A 180 8.06 19.58 7.11
CA LEU A 180 7.58 19.21 5.79
C LEU A 180 8.74 18.74 4.91
N LEU A 181 8.80 17.45 4.64
CA LEU A 181 9.80 16.85 3.75
C LEU A 181 9.21 16.58 2.37
N SER A 182 10.01 16.81 1.33
CA SER A 182 9.65 16.37 -0.02
C SER A 182 9.62 14.84 -0.08
N ARG A 183 8.52 14.29 -0.61
CA ARG A 183 8.40 12.84 -0.83
C ARG A 183 9.52 12.29 -1.72
N GLN A 184 9.97 13.06 -2.72
CA GLN A 184 11.03 12.62 -3.62
C GLN A 184 12.34 12.41 -2.85
N ALA A 185 12.67 13.33 -1.93
CA ALA A 185 13.86 13.21 -1.08
C ALA A 185 13.79 11.99 -0.16
N VAL A 186 12.66 11.79 0.52
CA VAL A 186 12.45 10.61 1.41
C VAL A 186 12.49 9.30 0.61
N LYS A 187 11.94 9.30 -0.60
CA LYS A 187 11.99 8.11 -1.47
C LYS A 187 13.43 7.82 -1.94
N ALA A 188 14.21 8.86 -2.23
CA ALA A 188 15.62 8.72 -2.60
C ALA A 188 16.43 8.13 -1.43
N SER A 189 16.24 8.63 -0.21
CA SER A 189 16.97 8.10 0.97
C SER A 189 16.61 6.64 1.26
N VAL A 190 15.33 6.26 1.19
CA VAL A 190 14.90 4.85 1.33
C VAL A 190 15.46 3.97 0.22
N CYS A 191 15.63 4.50 -0.99
CA CYS A 191 16.26 3.78 -2.10
C CYS A 191 17.76 3.60 -1.88
N GLU A 192 18.44 4.61 -1.34
CA GLU A 192 19.88 4.58 -1.09
C GLU A 192 20.23 3.61 0.06
N GLU A 193 19.54 3.71 1.19
CA GLU A 193 19.71 2.78 2.31
C GLU A 193 19.53 1.31 1.87
N ARG A 194 18.56 1.07 0.98
CA ARG A 194 18.39 -0.26 0.38
C ARG A 194 19.63 -0.69 -0.40
N ARG A 195 20.18 0.18 -1.24
CA ARG A 195 21.35 -0.14 -2.07
C ARG A 195 22.54 -0.49 -1.18
N GLU A 196 22.75 0.26 -0.11
CA GLU A 196 23.78 -0.03 0.90
C GLU A 196 23.59 -1.41 1.53
N VAL A 197 22.38 -1.74 2.01
CA VAL A 197 22.09 -3.07 2.59
C VAL A 197 22.29 -4.19 1.57
N HIS A 198 21.90 -3.98 0.31
CA HIS A 198 22.11 -4.99 -0.73
C HIS A 198 23.58 -5.14 -1.10
N SER A 199 24.35 -4.04 -1.12
CA SER A 199 25.78 -4.05 -1.34
C SER A 199 26.50 -4.83 -0.24
N TYR A 200 26.21 -4.52 1.02
CA TYR A 200 26.76 -5.24 2.17
C TYR A 200 26.39 -6.74 2.14
N ALA A 201 25.11 -7.07 1.94
CA ALA A 201 24.68 -8.46 1.85
C ALA A 201 25.30 -9.21 0.66
N ALA A 202 25.58 -8.52 -0.46
CA ALA A 202 26.31 -9.09 -1.58
C ALA A 202 27.77 -9.35 -1.23
N ALA A 203 28.45 -8.41 -0.57
CA ALA A 203 29.82 -8.58 -0.09
C ALA A 203 29.95 -9.73 0.92
N VAL A 204 29.02 -9.85 1.86
CA VAL A 204 29.00 -10.97 2.82
C VAL A 204 28.82 -12.31 2.10
N ARG A 205 27.92 -12.39 1.11
CA ARG A 205 27.76 -13.61 0.29
C ARG A 205 29.01 -13.93 -0.52
N ALA A 206 29.68 -12.93 -1.09
CA ALA A 206 30.94 -13.13 -1.79
C ALA A 206 32.02 -13.67 -0.85
N ASN A 207 32.19 -13.06 0.33
CA ASN A 207 33.16 -13.52 1.34
C ASN A 207 32.87 -14.92 1.86
N LEU A 208 31.60 -15.30 2.04
CA LEU A 208 31.20 -16.66 2.41
C LEU A 208 31.62 -17.68 1.34
N LEU A 209 31.55 -17.29 0.05
CA LEU A 209 31.96 -18.13 -1.08
C LEU A 209 33.49 -18.14 -1.30
N GLU A 210 34.22 -17.15 -0.79
CA GLU A 210 35.69 -17.00 -0.93
C GLU A 210 36.50 -17.63 0.21
N SER A 211 35.87 -18.31 1.18
CA SER A 211 36.58 -19.06 2.23
C SER A 211 37.56 -20.07 1.59
N PRO A 212 38.89 -19.95 1.78
CA PRO A 212 39.83 -20.90 1.19
C PRO A 212 39.76 -22.21 1.98
N SER A 213 39.31 -23.28 1.33
CA SER A 213 39.48 -24.65 1.81
C SER A 213 40.98 -24.98 1.81
N LYS A 214 41.66 -24.73 2.93
CA LYS A 214 42.89 -25.45 3.28
C LYS A 214 42.48 -26.65 4.09
N ASP A 215 42.35 -27.80 3.43
CA ASP A 215 42.78 -29.11 3.91
C ASP A 215 42.81 -30.12 2.76
N PRO A 216 43.76 -31.08 2.78
CA PRO A 216 44.22 -31.79 1.59
C PRO A 216 43.27 -32.89 1.10
N VAL A 217 43.34 -33.07 -0.21
CA VAL A 217 42.70 -34.05 -1.09
C VAL A 217 42.51 -35.44 -0.46
N LEU A 218 41.27 -35.92 -0.44
CA LEU A 218 40.93 -37.35 -0.54
C LEU A 218 40.12 -37.55 -1.82
N GLN A 219 40.79 -38.02 -2.87
CA GLN A 219 40.17 -38.48 -4.12
C GLN A 219 39.60 -39.88 -3.92
N CYS A 220 38.32 -40.07 -4.25
CA CYS A 220 37.79 -41.34 -4.73
C CYS A 220 37.15 -41.12 -6.12
N PRO A 221 37.46 -41.96 -7.11
CA PRO A 221 37.10 -41.74 -8.51
C PRO A 221 35.76 -42.38 -8.87
N THR A 222 35.00 -41.80 -9.79
CA THR A 222 34.17 -42.46 -10.84
C THR A 222 33.28 -41.41 -11.55
N PRO A 223 32.64 -41.71 -12.69
CA PRO A 223 33.21 -41.85 -14.03
C PRO A 223 32.60 -40.82 -15.02
N ALA A 224 33.21 -40.66 -16.20
CA ALA A 224 32.78 -39.73 -17.24
C ALA A 224 31.40 -40.07 -17.86
N PRO A 225 30.68 -39.06 -18.37
CA PRO A 225 30.20 -39.19 -19.74
C PRO A 225 30.43 -37.96 -20.65
N ARG A 226 30.98 -38.32 -21.81
CA ARG A 226 30.96 -37.78 -23.19
C ARG A 226 30.20 -36.48 -23.55
N ARG A 227 30.99 -35.57 -24.12
CA ARG A 227 30.85 -34.76 -25.37
C ARG A 227 29.45 -34.26 -25.83
N SER A 228 29.26 -32.96 -25.63
CA SER A 228 28.96 -31.88 -26.60
C SER A 228 28.29 -32.20 -27.95
N PHE A 229 27.18 -31.50 -28.25
CA PHE A 229 26.83 -30.99 -29.58
C PHE A 229 26.00 -29.69 -29.51
N LEU A 230 26.46 -28.62 -30.16
CA LEU A 230 25.67 -27.55 -30.83
C LEU A 230 25.34 -28.05 -32.26
N PRO A 231 24.39 -27.52 -33.08
CA PRO A 231 24.12 -26.08 -33.32
C PRO A 231 22.66 -25.71 -33.76
N ALA A 232 22.40 -24.42 -34.07
CA ALA A 232 21.86 -23.93 -35.37
C ALA A 232 21.18 -22.54 -35.29
N MET A 233 21.24 -21.83 -36.42
CA MET A 233 20.92 -20.41 -36.65
C MET A 233 19.42 -20.11 -36.90
N SER A 234 19.13 -18.80 -36.89
CA SER A 234 17.91 -17.98 -37.06
C SER A 234 16.96 -18.33 -38.23
N PRO A 235 15.76 -17.70 -38.33
CA PRO A 235 15.70 -16.39 -39.03
C PRO A 235 14.71 -15.36 -38.48
N SER A 236 14.97 -14.13 -38.94
CA SER A 236 14.28 -12.86 -38.77
C SER A 236 12.83 -12.85 -39.29
N THR A 237 11.97 -12.00 -38.72
CA THR A 237 10.82 -11.48 -39.46
C THR A 237 10.42 -10.09 -38.96
N THR A 238 9.96 -9.32 -39.94
CA THR A 238 9.92 -7.87 -40.08
C THR A 238 8.77 -7.22 -39.33
N SER A 239 9.00 -6.02 -38.78
CA SER A 239 7.95 -5.12 -38.27
C SER A 239 7.37 -4.24 -39.38
N PRO A 240 6.13 -3.77 -39.24
CA PRO A 240 5.76 -2.42 -39.68
C PRO A 240 5.32 -1.53 -38.51
N SER A 241 5.62 -0.24 -38.62
CA SER A 241 5.32 0.85 -37.67
C SER A 241 3.93 1.49 -37.90
N PRO A 242 3.45 2.36 -36.98
CA PRO A 242 2.02 2.61 -36.76
C PRO A 242 1.46 3.85 -37.49
N ALA A 243 0.12 3.88 -37.64
CA ALA A 243 -0.64 5.07 -37.99
C ALA A 243 -1.13 5.80 -36.72
N THR A 244 -1.00 7.13 -36.74
CA THR A 244 -1.39 8.09 -35.69
C THR A 244 -2.92 8.21 -35.57
N PRO A 245 -3.52 8.22 -34.36
CA PRO A 245 -4.90 8.65 -34.20
C PRO A 245 -5.00 10.14 -33.83
N ALA A 246 -6.07 10.73 -34.35
CA ALA A 246 -6.49 12.12 -34.17
C ALA A 246 -6.92 12.45 -32.72
N LYS A 247 -6.91 13.75 -32.43
CA LYS A 247 -7.20 14.44 -31.17
C LYS A 247 -8.59 14.08 -30.57
N PRO A 248 -8.71 13.77 -29.26
CA PRO A 248 -10.01 13.58 -28.62
C PRO A 248 -10.65 14.91 -28.19
N PRO A 249 -12.00 14.95 -28.08
CA PRO A 249 -12.79 16.10 -27.63
C PRO A 249 -12.78 16.27 -26.11
N GLU A 250 -13.34 17.40 -25.65
CA GLU A 250 -13.34 17.96 -24.29
C GLU A 250 -13.48 16.97 -23.13
N ASP A 251 -12.71 17.24 -22.07
CA ASP A 251 -12.41 16.35 -20.95
C ASP A 251 -13.69 16.04 -20.12
N PRO A 252 -14.15 14.77 -20.04
CA PRO A 252 -15.37 14.39 -19.29
C PRO A 252 -15.30 14.71 -17.79
N ARG A 253 -14.11 15.06 -17.31
CA ARG A 253 -13.84 15.53 -15.95
C ARG A 253 -14.42 16.92 -15.66
N GLU A 254 -14.45 17.83 -16.63
CA GLU A 254 -15.00 19.18 -16.44
C GLU A 254 -16.53 19.16 -16.42
N ALA A 255 -17.15 18.32 -17.26
CA ALA A 255 -18.59 18.08 -17.26
C ALA A 255 -19.08 17.49 -15.92
N LEU A 256 -18.32 16.56 -15.32
CA LEU A 256 -18.65 15.97 -14.02
C LEU A 256 -18.56 17.00 -12.88
N ILE A 257 -17.55 17.87 -12.90
CA ILE A 257 -17.38 18.94 -11.91
C ILE A 257 -18.52 19.96 -12.03
N ALA A 258 -18.88 20.37 -13.25
CA ALA A 258 -19.98 21.29 -13.50
C ALA A 258 -21.33 20.71 -13.01
N SER A 259 -21.56 19.41 -13.26
CA SER A 259 -22.78 18.72 -12.83
C SER A 259 -22.88 18.58 -11.31
N LEU A 260 -21.77 18.30 -10.62
CA LEU A 260 -21.71 18.21 -9.16
C LEU A 260 -21.92 19.58 -8.49
N LEU A 261 -21.35 20.64 -9.05
CA LEU A 261 -21.54 22.01 -8.56
C LEU A 261 -22.99 22.50 -8.77
N ALA A 262 -23.62 22.13 -9.89
CA ALA A 262 -25.02 22.44 -10.15
C ALA A 262 -25.96 21.72 -9.17
N ALA A 263 -25.71 20.45 -8.87
CA ALA A 263 -26.46 19.68 -7.89
C ALA A 263 -26.35 20.27 -6.46
N LEU A 264 -25.14 20.66 -6.05
CA LEU A 264 -24.90 21.29 -4.74
C LEU A 264 -25.58 22.67 -4.62
N ARG A 265 -25.66 23.42 -5.72
CA ARG A 265 -26.37 24.71 -5.77
C ARG A 265 -27.88 24.52 -5.65
N ALA A 266 -28.47 23.55 -6.35
CA ALA A 266 -29.89 23.22 -6.25
C ALA A 266 -30.28 22.78 -4.82
N VAL A 267 -29.42 22.02 -4.14
CA VAL A 267 -29.62 21.64 -2.73
C VAL A 267 -29.53 22.84 -1.79
N GLY A 268 -28.59 23.77 -2.05
CA GLY A 268 -28.48 25.02 -1.30
C GLY A 268 -29.70 25.93 -1.47
N ASP A 269 -30.24 26.02 -2.68
CA ASP A 269 -31.39 26.87 -3.00
C ASP A 269 -32.71 26.32 -2.42
N ALA A 270 -32.84 24.99 -2.30
CA ALA A 270 -34.01 24.32 -1.72
C ALA A 270 -34.10 24.37 -0.18
N LEU A 271 -33.03 24.79 0.51
CA LEU A 271 -33.03 24.93 1.98
C LEU A 271 -33.67 26.26 2.41
N PRO A 272 -34.46 26.32 3.50
CA PRO A 272 -34.98 27.58 4.04
C PRO A 272 -33.86 28.60 4.33
N THR A 273 -34.14 29.90 4.19
CA THR A 273 -33.15 30.98 4.34
C THR A 273 -32.43 30.97 5.69
N ASP A 274 -33.12 30.50 6.74
CA ASP A 274 -32.62 30.49 8.11
C ASP A 274 -31.98 29.15 8.51
N HIS A 275 -31.80 28.22 7.55
CA HIS A 275 -31.24 26.90 7.83
C HIS A 275 -29.71 26.97 8.00
N PRO A 276 -29.14 26.43 9.11
CA PRO A 276 -27.71 26.56 9.43
C PRO A 276 -26.77 25.94 8.39
N LEU A 277 -27.26 25.04 7.54
CA LEU A 277 -26.49 24.42 6.45
C LEU A 277 -26.50 25.22 5.14
N ARG A 278 -27.39 26.20 4.96
CA ARG A 278 -27.49 26.99 3.71
C ARG A 278 -26.27 27.88 3.50
N ALA A 279 -25.78 28.52 4.57
CA ALA A 279 -24.56 29.34 4.52
C ALA A 279 -23.30 28.52 4.19
N VAL A 280 -23.24 27.26 4.64
CA VAL A 280 -22.13 26.33 4.38
C VAL A 280 -22.13 25.84 2.93
N CYS A 281 -23.32 25.53 2.37
CA CYS A 281 -23.46 25.15 0.96
C CYS A 281 -23.05 26.30 0.02
N LEU A 282 -23.40 27.54 0.34
CA LEU A 282 -23.06 28.71 -0.49
C LEU A 282 -21.58 29.12 -0.39
N THR A 283 -20.94 28.97 0.77
CA THR A 283 -19.50 29.25 0.93
C THR A 283 -18.61 28.20 0.27
N ALA A 284 -19.02 26.93 0.24
CA ALA A 284 -18.33 25.86 -0.49
C ALA A 284 -18.31 26.08 -2.02
N LEU A 285 -19.32 26.78 -2.56
CA LEU A 285 -19.38 27.16 -3.98
C LEU A 285 -18.46 28.35 -4.33
N GLY A 286 -18.28 29.30 -3.40
CA GLY A 286 -17.42 30.47 -3.59
C GLY A 286 -15.92 30.14 -3.68
N GLY A 287 -15.48 29.06 -3.01
CA GLY A 287 -14.07 28.63 -3.02
C GLY A 287 -13.56 28.07 -4.36
N HIS A 288 -14.46 27.72 -5.28
CA HIS A 288 -14.11 27.19 -6.61
C HIS A 288 -14.21 28.22 -7.75
N LEU A 289 -14.80 29.40 -7.51
CA LEU A 289 -14.84 30.49 -8.49
C LEU A 289 -13.64 31.46 -8.35
N GLY A 290 -12.79 31.28 -7.33
CA GLY A 290 -11.65 32.18 -7.05
C GLY A 290 -10.30 31.75 -7.63
N SER A 291 -10.21 30.65 -8.39
CA SER A 291 -8.92 30.10 -8.86
C SER A 291 -8.84 29.90 -10.39
N THR A 292 -9.71 30.53 -11.16
CA THR A 292 -9.64 30.53 -12.64
C THR A 292 -9.29 31.89 -13.25
N GLN A 293 -8.88 32.88 -12.46
CA GLN A 293 -8.15 34.04 -12.99
C GLN A 293 -7.02 34.42 -12.05
N LEU A 294 -5.79 34.09 -12.45
CA LEU A 294 -4.61 34.97 -12.49
C LEU A 294 -3.37 34.11 -12.78
N ASN A 295 -2.87 34.26 -14.02
CA ASN A 295 -1.58 33.85 -14.62
C ASN A 295 -1.18 32.36 -14.62
#